data_AF-A0A0Q4LJC0-F1
#
_entry.id   AF-A0A0Q4LJC0-F1
#
_cell.length_a   1.000
_cell.length_b   1.000
_cell.length_c   1.000
_cell.angle_alpha   90.00
_cell.angle_beta   90.00
_cell.angle_gamma   90.00
#
_symmetry.space_group_name_H-M   'P 1'
#
loop_
_entity.id
_entity.type
_entity.pdbx_description
1 polymer ?
#
loop_
_entity_poly.entity_id
_entity_poly.type
_entity_poly.pdbx_seq_one_letter_code
_entity_poly.pdbx_strand_id
1 'polypeptide(L)'
;MDEAITGPRCPICGNDRWHARALPECTHCGLAVADLRFDAVALREAIRAHLVGGAATGFTLAPHARRNAAWALGMIWEAERWHPTTPRSPDVTLGIIARAGDSDTVAAMLAALRPRFPKAIVVLDGTIGDAATLAMQARGVQVMAHPLGGDFAAQRNRVQALAEGWVLHLDTDERPDDALLGALGWLTAAADRDGLCALGLARRNLVDGVQSALWPDIQYRLVRSDIRFAGRVHERPDVPFERTSLALTGAIDHRLDRTRVLARSKVYEAMSAGAGRPTDEAALLRPFTAAT
;
A
#
# COMPACT_ATOMS: atom_id res chain seq x y z
N MET A 1 -20.86 19.64 14.33
CA MET A 1 -19.75 20.59 14.57
C MET A 1 -18.66 20.19 13.59
N ASP A 2 -18.88 20.53 12.33
CA ASP A 2 -18.18 19.95 11.16
C ASP A 2 -17.78 21.09 10.22
N GLU A 3 -17.09 22.10 10.78
CA GLU A 3 -16.36 23.04 9.94
C GLU A 3 -15.05 22.35 9.56
N ALA A 4 -15.14 21.46 8.57
CA ALA A 4 -13.97 20.89 7.94
C ALA A 4 -13.13 22.06 7.43
N ILE A 5 -12.01 22.33 8.10
CA ILE A 5 -10.99 23.22 7.56
C ILE A 5 -10.67 22.69 6.17
N THR A 6 -11.12 23.39 5.14
CA THR A 6 -10.77 23.18 3.74
C THR A 6 -9.31 23.58 3.56
N GLY A 7 -8.42 22.81 4.16
CA GLY A 7 -6.98 22.97 4.07
C GLY A 7 -6.40 22.20 2.89
N PRO A 8 -5.20 22.59 2.42
CA PRO A 8 -4.49 21.84 1.40
C PRO A 8 -4.23 20.40 1.86
N ARG A 9 -4.22 19.46 0.91
CA ARG A 9 -3.76 18.09 1.18
C ARG A 9 -2.27 18.09 1.53
N CYS A 10 -1.84 17.12 2.33
CA CYS A 10 -0.43 16.95 2.64
C CYS A 10 0.39 16.80 1.34
N PRO A 11 1.43 17.63 1.11
CA PRO A 11 2.17 17.65 -0.16
C PRO A 11 3.04 16.41 -0.40
N ILE A 12 3.22 15.57 0.62
CA ILE A 12 4.01 14.33 0.54
C ILE A 12 3.12 13.10 0.29
N CYS A 13 2.02 12.96 1.03
CA CYS A 13 1.19 11.74 0.96
C CYS A 13 -0.23 11.96 0.44
N GLY A 14 -0.69 13.20 0.27
CA GLY A 14 -2.05 13.51 -0.22
C GLY A 14 -3.18 13.35 0.81
N ASN A 15 -2.86 13.02 2.07
CA ASN A 15 -3.83 12.96 3.17
C ASN A 15 -4.53 14.31 3.31
N ASP A 16 -5.87 14.34 3.32
CA ASP A 16 -6.68 15.55 3.55
C ASP A 16 -7.07 15.76 5.02
N ARG A 17 -7.02 14.72 5.85
CA ARG A 17 -7.43 14.78 7.27
C ARG A 17 -6.27 15.03 8.22
N TRP A 18 -5.12 15.43 7.71
CA TRP A 18 -3.93 15.63 8.53
C TRP A 18 -4.09 16.79 9.53
N HIS A 19 -5.02 17.73 9.28
CA HIS A 19 -5.41 18.81 10.20
C HIS A 19 -6.39 18.40 11.32
N ALA A 20 -7.04 17.23 11.21
CA ALA A 20 -8.16 16.84 12.08
C ALA A 20 -7.79 16.68 13.57
N ARG A 21 -6.50 16.74 13.91
CA ARG A 21 -5.99 16.64 15.28
C ARG A 21 -5.53 17.98 15.88
N ALA A 22 -5.70 19.10 15.15
CA ALA A 22 -5.11 20.39 15.52
C ALA A 22 -3.58 20.35 15.73
N LEU A 23 -2.90 19.36 15.13
CA LEU A 23 -1.46 19.23 15.15
C LEU A 23 -0.91 19.68 13.78
N PRO A 24 0.26 20.35 13.76
CA PRO A 24 0.93 20.68 12.50
C PRO A 24 1.51 19.46 11.78
N GLU A 25 1.41 18.25 12.34
CA GLU A 25 2.05 17.03 11.84
C GLU A 25 1.06 16.09 11.13
N CYS A 26 1.46 15.63 9.95
CA CYS A 26 0.71 14.66 9.18
C CYS A 26 0.79 13.26 9.80
N THR A 27 -0.37 12.71 10.17
CA THR A 27 -0.50 11.37 10.79
C THR A 27 -0.10 10.19 9.90
N HIS A 28 0.18 10.43 8.61
CA HIS A 28 0.70 9.40 7.70
C HIS A 28 2.20 9.52 7.57
N CYS A 29 2.67 10.61 6.97
CA CYS A 29 4.07 10.73 6.59
C CYS A 29 4.95 11.41 7.64
N GLY A 30 4.39 12.02 8.70
CA GLY A 30 5.13 12.74 9.74
C GLY A 30 5.63 14.13 9.31
N LEU A 31 5.20 14.65 8.15
CA LEU A 31 5.51 16.03 7.76
C LEU A 31 4.86 16.99 8.76
N ALA A 32 5.67 17.81 9.42
CA ALA A 32 5.17 18.89 10.26
C ALA A 32 5.34 20.24 9.56
N VAL A 33 4.30 21.08 9.55
CA VAL A 33 4.32 22.40 8.92
C VAL A 33 4.18 23.52 9.94
N ALA A 34 4.74 24.70 9.65
CA ALA A 34 4.64 25.84 10.57
C ALA A 34 3.25 26.49 10.58
N ASP A 35 2.56 26.49 9.43
CA ASP A 35 1.22 27.04 9.23
C ASP A 35 0.40 26.05 8.39
N LEU A 36 -0.88 25.90 8.68
CA LEU A 36 -1.82 25.09 7.92
C LEU A 36 -2.25 25.76 6.59
N ARG A 37 -1.93 27.05 6.42
CA ARG A 37 -2.06 27.81 5.17
C ARG A 37 -0.74 27.79 4.42
N PHE A 38 -0.65 26.95 3.39
CA PHE A 38 0.51 26.89 2.51
C PHE A 38 0.09 26.50 1.10
N ASP A 39 0.95 26.81 0.14
CA ASP A 39 0.88 26.27 -1.20
C ASP A 39 1.52 24.87 -1.22
N ALA A 40 0.75 23.84 -1.56
CA ALA A 40 1.21 22.45 -1.48
C ALA A 40 2.34 22.15 -2.48
N VAL A 41 2.34 22.79 -3.65
CA VAL A 41 3.36 22.59 -4.69
C VAL A 41 4.67 23.24 -4.25
N ALA A 42 4.63 24.50 -3.81
CA ALA A 42 5.79 25.24 -3.32
C ALA A 42 6.39 24.54 -2.09
N LEU A 43 5.56 24.04 -1.16
CA LEU A 43 6.03 23.30 0.00
C LEU A 43 6.69 21.97 -0.41
N ARG A 44 6.15 21.25 -1.40
CA ARG A 44 6.75 20.02 -1.93
C ARG A 44 8.14 20.29 -2.53
N GLU A 45 8.29 21.38 -3.28
CA GLU A 45 9.58 21.77 -3.87
C GLU A 45 10.58 22.26 -2.81
N ALA A 46 10.12 22.97 -1.78
CA ALA A 46 10.95 23.33 -0.63
C ALA A 46 11.47 22.10 0.11
N ILE A 47 10.62 21.06 0.29
CA ILE A 47 11.05 19.78 0.86
C ILE A 47 12.08 19.09 -0.01
N ARG A 48 11.88 19.05 -1.34
CA ARG A 48 12.86 18.50 -2.29
C ARG A 48 14.21 19.22 -2.18
N ALA A 49 14.21 20.56 -2.15
CA ALA A 49 15.42 21.36 -2.00
C ALA A 49 16.12 21.09 -0.67
N HIS A 50 15.37 20.96 0.44
CA HIS A 50 15.94 20.65 1.74
C HIS A 50 16.62 19.28 1.79
N LEU A 51 16.04 18.26 1.14
CA LEU A 51 16.65 16.93 1.06
C LEU A 51 18.03 16.96 0.39
N VAL A 52 18.30 17.91 -0.49
CA VAL A 52 19.63 18.05 -1.14
C VAL A 52 20.51 19.13 -0.50
N GLY A 53 20.20 19.55 0.74
CA GLY A 53 21.03 20.49 1.52
C GLY A 53 20.52 21.93 1.56
N GLY A 54 19.34 22.21 0.98
CA GLY A 54 18.66 23.50 1.13
C GLY A 54 18.18 23.76 2.56
N ALA A 55 17.91 25.03 2.88
CA ALA A 55 17.31 25.40 4.15
C ALA A 55 15.87 24.85 4.27
N ALA A 56 15.50 24.37 5.46
CA ALA A 56 14.12 24.02 5.77
C ALA A 56 13.36 25.29 6.16
N THR A 57 12.36 25.68 5.37
CA THR A 57 11.54 26.87 5.62
C THR A 57 10.07 26.46 5.67
N GLY A 58 9.40 26.74 6.78
CA GLY A 58 7.95 26.49 6.93
C GLY A 58 7.57 25.02 7.21
N PHE A 59 8.53 24.12 7.40
CA PHE A 59 8.29 22.73 7.77
C PHE A 59 9.44 22.12 8.58
N THR A 60 9.16 20.99 9.21
CA THR A 60 10.15 20.12 9.86
C THR A 60 9.89 18.66 9.49
N LEU A 61 10.97 17.88 9.47
CA LEU A 61 10.94 16.45 9.17
C LEU A 61 11.69 15.68 10.25
N ALA A 62 10.96 14.93 11.07
CA ALA A 62 11.55 13.89 11.90
C ALA A 62 12.28 12.84 11.02
N PRO A 63 13.19 12.01 11.56
CA PRO A 63 13.97 11.06 10.75
C PRO A 63 13.12 10.15 9.84
N HIS A 64 12.02 9.59 10.37
CA HIS A 64 11.10 8.76 9.59
C HIS A 64 10.35 9.58 8.52
N ALA A 65 9.96 10.82 8.84
CA ALA A 65 9.28 11.72 7.91
C ALA A 65 10.19 12.15 6.76
N ARG A 66 11.48 12.37 7.05
CA ARG A 66 12.50 12.67 6.04
C ARG A 66 12.63 11.52 5.04
N ARG A 67 12.68 10.27 5.51
CA ARG A 67 12.69 9.09 4.65
C ARG A 67 11.41 8.97 3.80
N ASN A 68 10.24 9.07 4.43
CA ASN A 68 8.96 9.00 3.71
C ASN A 68 8.86 10.08 2.63
N ALA A 69 9.27 11.32 2.93
CA ALA A 69 9.30 12.42 1.98
C ALA A 69 10.29 12.19 0.84
N ALA A 70 11.49 11.72 1.15
CA ALA A 70 12.49 11.39 0.14
C ALA A 70 12.01 10.30 -0.82
N TRP A 71 11.44 9.20 -0.30
CA TRP A 71 10.91 8.13 -1.14
C TRP A 71 9.73 8.61 -1.99
N ALA A 72 8.82 9.42 -1.43
CA ALA A 72 7.73 10.06 -2.18
C ALA A 72 8.22 10.99 -3.32
N LEU A 73 9.47 11.46 -3.24
CA LEU A 73 10.12 12.33 -4.22
C LEU A 73 11.08 11.58 -5.14
N GLY A 74 11.14 10.25 -5.04
CA GLY A 74 12.03 9.40 -5.83
C GLY A 74 13.50 9.57 -5.44
N MET A 75 13.78 9.66 -4.14
CA MET A 75 15.12 9.84 -3.59
C MET A 75 15.48 8.79 -2.55
N ILE A 76 16.75 8.39 -2.52
CA ILE A 76 17.31 7.44 -1.53
C ILE A 76 18.55 8.03 -0.87
N TRP A 77 18.83 7.60 0.37
CA TRP A 77 20.03 7.99 1.11
C TRP A 77 21.16 7.01 0.80
N GLU A 78 22.24 7.51 0.23
CA GLU A 78 23.44 6.74 -0.10
C GLU A 78 24.65 7.69 -0.10
N ALA A 79 25.84 7.21 0.29
CA ALA A 79 27.05 8.02 0.35
C ALA A 79 26.86 9.36 1.09
N GLU A 80 26.18 9.30 2.25
CA GLU A 80 25.93 10.44 3.15
C GLU A 80 25.12 11.60 2.54
N ARG A 81 24.35 11.35 1.47
CA ARG A 81 23.44 12.34 0.87
C ARG A 81 22.23 11.71 0.19
N TRP A 82 21.23 12.53 -0.13
CA TRP A 82 20.05 12.10 -0.87
C TRP A 82 20.30 12.17 -2.38
N HIS A 83 19.94 11.10 -3.08
CA HIS A 83 20.14 10.91 -4.51
C HIS A 83 18.84 10.54 -5.21
N PRO A 84 18.58 11.02 -6.44
CA PRO A 84 17.52 10.47 -7.28
C PRO A 84 17.67 8.96 -7.45
N THR A 85 16.57 8.24 -7.33
CA THR A 85 16.54 6.79 -7.51
C THR A 85 16.79 6.41 -8.96
N THR A 86 17.55 5.35 -9.18
CA THR A 86 17.66 4.70 -10.48
C THR A 86 16.75 3.45 -10.52
N PRO A 87 16.10 3.16 -11.66
CA PRO A 87 15.36 1.92 -11.81
C PRO A 87 16.26 0.71 -11.56
N ARG A 88 15.76 -0.26 -10.78
CA ARG A 88 16.44 -1.52 -10.48
C ARG A 88 15.48 -2.67 -10.77
N SER A 89 16.02 -3.78 -11.25
CA SER A 89 15.22 -5.00 -11.40
C SER A 89 14.72 -5.43 -10.02
N PRO A 90 13.41 -5.63 -9.82
CA PRO A 90 12.89 -6.09 -8.54
C PRO A 90 13.12 -7.59 -8.37
N ASP A 91 13.73 -8.00 -7.26
CA ASP A 91 13.62 -9.38 -6.75
C ASP A 91 12.48 -9.40 -5.72
N VAL A 92 11.25 -9.35 -6.23
CA VAL A 92 10.02 -9.34 -5.43
C VAL A 92 9.15 -10.48 -5.91
N THR A 93 8.66 -11.28 -4.97
CA THR A 93 7.66 -12.31 -5.24
C THR A 93 6.26 -11.70 -5.24
N LEU A 94 5.46 -11.99 -6.25
CA LEU A 94 4.04 -11.61 -6.25
C LEU A 94 3.23 -12.62 -5.43
N GLY A 95 2.57 -12.15 -4.38
CA GLY A 95 1.68 -12.95 -3.54
C GLY A 95 0.22 -12.61 -3.77
N ILE A 96 -0.61 -13.59 -4.14
CA ILE A 96 -2.05 -13.39 -4.36
C ILE A 96 -2.84 -14.33 -3.46
N ILE A 97 -3.89 -13.78 -2.84
CA ILE A 97 -4.95 -14.58 -2.21
C ILE A 97 -6.23 -14.38 -3.03
N ALA A 98 -6.93 -15.46 -3.31
CA ALA A 98 -8.07 -15.43 -4.22
C ALA A 98 -9.11 -16.49 -3.84
N ARG A 99 -10.35 -16.32 -4.32
CA ARG A 99 -11.37 -17.38 -4.26
C ARG A 99 -11.29 -18.22 -5.52
N ALA A 100 -11.75 -19.47 -5.47
CA ALA A 100 -11.80 -20.34 -6.65
C ALA A 100 -12.52 -19.70 -7.85
N GLY A 101 -13.63 -18.99 -7.59
CA GLY A 101 -14.40 -18.28 -8.63
C GLY A 101 -13.67 -17.11 -9.30
N ASP A 102 -12.54 -16.65 -8.75
CA ASP A 102 -11.74 -15.55 -9.32
C ASP A 102 -10.58 -16.07 -10.20
N SER A 103 -10.51 -17.37 -10.52
CA SER A 103 -9.37 -18.00 -11.21
C SER A 103 -9.00 -17.34 -12.54
N ASP A 104 -9.97 -17.03 -13.40
CA ASP A 104 -9.69 -16.35 -14.68
C ASP A 104 -9.12 -14.94 -14.49
N THR A 105 -9.62 -14.23 -13.46
CA THR A 105 -9.09 -12.90 -13.09
C THR A 105 -7.65 -13.00 -12.61
N VAL A 106 -7.35 -14.03 -11.80
CA VAL A 106 -5.98 -14.31 -11.33
C VAL A 106 -5.07 -14.66 -12.50
N ALA A 107 -5.49 -15.54 -13.42
CA ALA A 107 -4.71 -15.92 -14.59
C ALA A 107 -4.38 -14.69 -15.47
N ALA A 108 -5.37 -13.83 -15.73
CA ALA A 108 -5.16 -12.59 -16.48
C ALA A 108 -4.20 -11.62 -15.77
N MET A 109 -4.33 -11.48 -14.44
CA MET A 109 -3.44 -10.66 -13.62
C MET A 109 -2.00 -11.17 -13.66
N LEU A 110 -1.80 -12.48 -13.50
CA LEU A 110 -0.49 -13.12 -13.57
C LEU A 110 0.15 -12.92 -14.94
N ALA A 111 -0.62 -13.09 -16.03
CA ALA A 111 -0.13 -12.86 -17.39
C ALA A 111 0.35 -11.41 -17.59
N ALA A 112 -0.42 -10.43 -17.12
CA ALA A 112 -0.07 -9.01 -17.22
C ALA A 112 1.15 -8.62 -16.39
N LEU A 113 1.32 -9.21 -15.20
CA LEU A 113 2.38 -8.86 -14.25
C LEU A 113 3.65 -9.71 -14.40
N ARG A 114 3.61 -10.82 -15.15
CA ARG A 114 4.74 -11.74 -15.38
C ARG A 114 6.04 -11.04 -15.81
N PRO A 115 6.05 -10.00 -16.66
CA PRO A 115 7.29 -9.31 -17.02
C PRO A 115 7.97 -8.59 -15.84
N ARG A 116 7.23 -8.28 -14.77
CA ARG A 116 7.74 -7.60 -13.57
C ARG A 116 7.95 -8.56 -12.39
N PHE A 117 7.24 -9.69 -12.38
CA PHE A 117 7.28 -10.69 -11.31
C PHE A 117 7.53 -12.08 -11.89
N PRO A 118 8.80 -12.51 -12.00
CA PRO A 118 9.12 -13.86 -12.47
C PRO A 118 8.71 -14.94 -11.47
N LYS A 119 8.57 -14.58 -10.18
CA LYS A 119 8.10 -15.45 -9.09
C LYS A 119 6.72 -14.99 -8.66
N ALA A 120 5.75 -15.91 -8.67
CA ALA A 120 4.41 -15.65 -8.15
C ALA A 120 3.87 -16.86 -7.39
N ILE A 121 3.15 -16.58 -6.32
CA ILE A 121 2.52 -17.55 -5.43
C ILE A 121 1.05 -17.16 -5.29
N VAL A 122 0.15 -18.13 -5.48
CA VAL A 122 -1.30 -17.96 -5.31
C VAL A 122 -1.80 -18.94 -4.25
N VAL A 123 -2.55 -18.42 -3.29
CA VAL A 123 -3.32 -19.22 -2.34
C VAL A 123 -4.80 -19.04 -2.64
N LEU A 124 -5.46 -20.13 -3.02
CA LEU A 124 -6.87 -20.17 -3.38
C LEU A 124 -7.72 -20.69 -2.22
N ASP A 125 -8.74 -19.91 -1.84
CA ASP A 125 -9.89 -20.40 -1.09
C ASP A 125 -10.76 -21.25 -2.03
N GLY A 126 -10.46 -22.53 -2.04
CA GLY A 126 -11.01 -23.52 -2.98
C GLY A 126 -10.50 -24.92 -2.71
N THR A 127 -10.75 -25.83 -3.64
CA THR A 127 -10.29 -27.22 -3.58
C THR A 127 -8.91 -27.39 -4.23
N ILE A 128 -8.27 -28.54 -3.97
CA ILE A 128 -7.02 -28.92 -4.67
C ILE A 128 -7.24 -28.97 -6.19
N GLY A 129 -8.44 -29.36 -6.66
CA GLY A 129 -8.79 -29.38 -8.08
C GLY A 129 -8.83 -27.98 -8.71
N ASP A 130 -9.38 -27.00 -7.99
CA ASP A 130 -9.39 -25.59 -8.42
C ASP A 130 -7.95 -25.06 -8.55
N ALA A 131 -7.11 -25.37 -7.56
CA ALA A 131 -5.70 -24.99 -7.57
C ALA A 131 -4.92 -25.63 -8.71
N ALA A 132 -5.14 -26.91 -8.99
CA ALA A 132 -4.52 -27.61 -10.12
C ALA A 132 -4.94 -26.99 -11.47
N THR A 133 -6.21 -26.62 -11.60
CA THR A 133 -6.75 -25.97 -12.80
C THR A 133 -6.06 -24.62 -13.05
N LEU A 134 -5.98 -23.77 -12.03
CA LEU A 134 -5.30 -22.48 -12.14
C LEU A 134 -3.79 -22.67 -12.43
N ALA A 135 -3.13 -23.65 -11.81
CA ALA A 135 -1.71 -23.93 -12.08
C ALA A 135 -1.45 -24.32 -13.55
N MET A 136 -2.39 -25.04 -14.18
CA MET A 136 -2.31 -25.37 -15.61
C MET A 136 -2.46 -24.12 -16.49
N GLN A 137 -3.37 -23.22 -16.13
CA GLN A 137 -3.60 -21.96 -16.85
C GLN A 137 -2.40 -21.00 -16.69
N ALA A 138 -1.84 -20.90 -15.48
CA ALA A 138 -0.76 -19.98 -15.13
C ALA A 138 0.58 -20.71 -14.96
N ARG A 139 1.13 -21.21 -16.08
CA ARG A 139 2.38 -22.00 -16.06
C ARG A 139 3.56 -21.26 -15.40
N GLY A 140 4.20 -21.93 -14.45
CA GLY A 140 5.35 -21.41 -13.70
C GLY A 140 4.99 -20.63 -12.45
N VAL A 141 3.70 -20.58 -12.09
CA VAL A 141 3.20 -20.01 -10.83
C VAL A 141 2.97 -21.12 -9.82
N GLN A 142 3.36 -20.88 -8.57
CA GLN A 142 3.08 -21.81 -7.48
C GLN A 142 1.67 -21.56 -6.96
N VAL A 143 0.77 -22.51 -7.13
CA VAL A 143 -0.63 -22.39 -6.71
C VAL A 143 -0.95 -23.45 -5.66
N MET A 144 -1.64 -23.07 -4.59
CA MET A 144 -2.15 -24.00 -3.59
C MET A 144 -3.56 -23.67 -3.14
N ALA A 145 -4.28 -24.71 -2.73
CA ALA A 145 -5.58 -24.57 -2.09
C ALA A 145 -5.42 -24.46 -0.57
N HIS A 146 -6.11 -23.50 0.03
CA HIS A 146 -6.24 -23.38 1.47
C HIS A 146 -7.57 -22.68 1.80
N PRO A 147 -8.46 -23.29 2.60
CA PRO A 147 -9.73 -22.68 2.93
C PRO A 147 -9.52 -21.38 3.71
N LEU A 148 -10.26 -20.32 3.38
CA LEU A 148 -10.12 -19.01 4.04
C LEU A 148 -10.41 -19.08 5.53
N GLY A 149 -11.46 -19.80 5.93
CA GLY A 149 -11.86 -19.94 7.33
C GLY A 149 -12.14 -18.60 8.05
N GLY A 150 -12.41 -17.52 7.30
CA GLY A 150 -12.53 -16.17 7.83
C GLY A 150 -11.22 -15.53 8.32
N ASP A 151 -10.06 -16.08 7.93
CA ASP A 151 -8.74 -15.63 8.36
C ASP A 151 -7.85 -15.28 7.15
N PHE A 152 -7.83 -13.99 6.80
CA PHE A 152 -7.01 -13.46 5.71
C PHE A 152 -5.51 -13.47 6.06
N ALA A 153 -5.14 -13.32 7.34
CA ALA A 153 -3.75 -13.45 7.77
C ALA A 153 -3.23 -14.88 7.53
N ALA A 154 -4.03 -15.91 7.80
CA ALA A 154 -3.66 -17.29 7.51
C ALA A 154 -3.35 -17.49 6.02
N GLN A 155 -4.15 -16.92 5.11
CA GLN A 155 -3.88 -16.98 3.66
C GLN A 155 -2.55 -16.29 3.31
N ARG A 156 -2.31 -15.07 3.81
CA ARG A 156 -1.04 -14.36 3.56
C ARG A 156 0.15 -15.11 4.14
N ASN A 157 0.01 -15.70 5.32
CA ASN A 157 1.08 -16.47 5.96
C ASN A 157 1.44 -17.73 5.19
N ARG A 158 0.48 -18.33 4.45
CA ARG A 158 0.79 -19.43 3.52
C ARG A 158 1.63 -18.96 2.34
N VAL A 159 1.33 -17.80 1.77
CA VAL A 159 2.20 -17.17 0.76
C VAL A 159 3.59 -16.92 1.34
N GLN A 160 3.68 -16.30 2.53
CA GLN A 160 4.94 -15.97 3.18
C GLN A 160 5.81 -17.19 3.47
N ALA A 161 5.21 -18.33 3.83
CA ALA A 161 5.93 -19.57 4.12
C ALA A 161 6.61 -20.21 2.89
N LEU A 162 6.19 -19.83 1.68
CA LEU A 162 6.69 -20.36 0.41
C LEU A 162 7.62 -19.38 -0.31
N ALA A 163 7.53 -18.10 0.06
CA ALA A 163 8.27 -17.04 -0.58
C ALA A 163 9.67 -16.87 0.05
N GLU A 164 10.57 -16.32 -0.75
CA GLU A 164 11.87 -15.86 -0.31
C GLU A 164 11.98 -14.35 -0.55
N GLY A 165 12.67 -13.64 0.35
CA GLY A 165 12.92 -12.21 0.21
C GLY A 165 11.67 -11.36 0.41
N TRP A 166 11.43 -10.41 -0.51
CA TRP A 166 10.30 -9.49 -0.42
C TRP A 166 9.08 -10.04 -1.18
N VAL A 167 7.89 -9.86 -0.59
CA VAL A 167 6.61 -10.24 -1.18
C VAL A 167 5.74 -9.01 -1.36
N LEU A 168 5.26 -8.75 -2.57
CA LEU A 168 4.17 -7.82 -2.83
C LEU A 168 2.85 -8.59 -2.81
N HIS A 169 2.05 -8.37 -1.78
CA HIS A 169 0.72 -8.94 -1.65
C HIS A 169 -0.32 -8.10 -2.40
N LEU A 170 -1.09 -8.73 -3.27
CA LEU A 170 -2.22 -8.09 -3.96
C LEU A 170 -3.48 -8.96 -3.84
N ASP A 171 -4.62 -8.31 -3.65
CA ASP A 171 -5.92 -8.95 -3.80
C ASP A 171 -6.33 -8.95 -5.29
N THR A 172 -7.31 -9.77 -5.68
CA THR A 172 -7.67 -9.97 -7.11
C THR A 172 -8.21 -8.73 -7.80
N ASP A 173 -8.70 -7.76 -7.02
CA ASP A 173 -9.21 -6.45 -7.44
C ASP A 173 -8.17 -5.31 -7.33
N GLU A 174 -6.91 -5.63 -7.02
CA GLU A 174 -5.81 -4.67 -6.85
C GLU A 174 -4.81 -4.71 -8.01
N ARG A 175 -4.35 -3.56 -8.50
CA ARG A 175 -3.30 -3.43 -9.53
C ARG A 175 -2.29 -2.34 -9.17
N PRO A 176 -0.98 -2.62 -9.14
CA PRO A 176 0.02 -1.58 -8.93
C PRO A 176 0.13 -0.69 -10.17
N ASP A 177 0.34 0.62 -9.98
CA ASP A 177 0.63 1.52 -11.09
C ASP A 177 2.09 1.45 -11.54
N ASP A 178 2.39 2.06 -12.70
CA ASP A 178 3.74 2.04 -13.27
C ASP A 178 4.78 2.70 -12.38
N ALA A 179 4.40 3.72 -11.59
CA ALA A 179 5.28 4.40 -10.67
C ALA A 179 5.70 3.46 -9.52
N LEU A 180 4.75 2.72 -8.93
CA LEU A 180 5.03 1.72 -7.91
C LEU A 180 5.86 0.57 -8.50
N LEU A 181 5.47 0.04 -9.66
CA LEU A 181 6.19 -1.05 -10.33
C LEU A 181 7.63 -0.67 -10.67
N GLY A 182 7.87 0.58 -11.11
CA GLY A 182 9.21 1.11 -11.37
C GLY A 182 10.03 1.33 -10.09
N ALA A 183 9.35 1.42 -8.94
CA ALA A 183 9.98 1.70 -7.66
C ALA A 183 10.40 0.47 -6.86
N LEU A 184 9.75 -0.68 -7.09
CA LEU A 184 9.94 -1.89 -6.27
C LEU A 184 11.41 -2.27 -6.05
N GLY A 185 12.23 -2.29 -7.10
CA GLY A 185 13.61 -2.74 -6.99
C GLY A 185 14.52 -1.82 -6.16
N TRP A 186 14.31 -0.51 -6.21
CA TRP A 186 15.08 0.40 -5.35
C TRP A 186 14.47 0.53 -3.96
N LEU A 187 13.15 0.38 -3.82
CA LEU A 187 12.46 0.40 -2.53
C LEU A 187 12.92 -0.76 -1.64
N THR A 188 12.96 -1.98 -2.15
CA THR A 188 13.39 -3.15 -1.37
C THR A 188 14.87 -3.06 -1.01
N ALA A 189 15.73 -2.63 -1.93
CA ALA A 189 17.14 -2.41 -1.64
C ALA A 189 17.37 -1.32 -0.58
N ALA A 190 16.60 -0.22 -0.64
CA ALA A 190 16.65 0.83 0.38
C ALA A 190 16.12 0.35 1.74
N ALA A 191 15.06 -0.45 1.74
CA ALA A 191 14.48 -1.02 2.94
C ALA A 191 15.43 -2.01 3.63
N ASP A 192 16.08 -2.88 2.87
CA ASP A 192 17.07 -3.83 3.40
C ASP A 192 18.25 -3.09 4.06
N ARG A 193 18.79 -2.05 3.40
CA ARG A 193 19.86 -1.21 3.96
C ARG A 193 19.44 -0.55 5.27
N ASP A 194 18.18 -0.12 5.35
CA ASP A 194 17.64 0.61 6.49
C ASP A 194 17.08 -0.31 7.60
N GLY A 195 17.19 -1.63 7.46
CA GLY A 195 16.70 -2.61 8.44
C GLY A 195 15.16 -2.72 8.50
N LEU A 196 14.46 -2.28 7.45
CA LEU A 196 13.00 -2.30 7.36
C LEU A 196 12.51 -3.64 6.81
N CYS A 197 11.33 -4.09 7.25
CA CYS A 197 10.80 -5.40 6.88
C CYS A 197 9.33 -5.38 6.42
N ALA A 198 8.64 -4.25 6.57
CA ALA A 198 7.31 -4.05 6.00
C ALA A 198 7.14 -2.60 5.54
N LEU A 199 6.64 -2.42 4.33
CA LEU A 199 6.39 -1.12 3.74
C LEU A 199 4.89 -0.91 3.51
N GLY A 200 4.39 0.21 4.01
CA GLY A 200 3.05 0.70 3.75
C GLY A 200 2.98 1.38 2.39
N LEU A 201 2.14 0.86 1.50
CA LEU A 201 1.92 1.39 0.16
C LEU A 201 0.63 2.20 0.13
N ALA A 202 0.60 3.28 -0.65
CA ALA A 202 -0.64 4.00 -0.89
C ALA A 202 -1.58 3.16 -1.77
N ARG A 203 -2.87 3.12 -1.42
CA ARG A 203 -3.92 2.49 -2.21
C ARG A 203 -4.96 3.54 -2.64
N ARG A 204 -5.21 3.60 -3.95
CA ARG A 204 -6.29 4.39 -4.56
C ARG A 204 -7.52 3.51 -4.69
N ASN A 205 -8.55 3.78 -3.90
CA ASN A 205 -9.82 3.09 -4.01
C ASN A 205 -10.63 3.71 -5.18
N LEU A 206 -10.98 2.90 -6.17
CA LEU A 206 -11.77 3.28 -7.35
C LEU A 206 -13.15 2.60 -7.25
N VAL A 207 -14.16 3.33 -6.78
CA VAL A 207 -15.54 2.81 -6.68
C VAL A 207 -16.28 3.15 -7.98
N ASP A 208 -16.70 2.11 -8.71
CA ASP A 208 -17.31 2.24 -10.03
C ASP A 208 -16.45 3.09 -11.00
N GLY A 209 -15.13 2.98 -10.89
CA GLY A 209 -14.15 3.73 -11.68
C GLY A 209 -13.83 5.14 -11.17
N VAL A 210 -14.51 5.63 -10.13
CA VAL A 210 -14.28 6.96 -9.54
C VAL A 210 -13.39 6.84 -8.30
N GLN A 211 -12.32 7.63 -8.22
CA GLN A 211 -11.49 7.65 -7.02
C GLN A 211 -12.28 8.12 -5.80
N SER A 212 -12.14 7.39 -4.70
CA SER A 212 -12.77 7.67 -3.40
C SER A 212 -11.95 8.66 -2.56
N ALA A 213 -12.64 9.39 -1.68
CA ALA A 213 -12.06 10.25 -0.65
C ALA A 213 -11.27 9.50 0.44
N LEU A 214 -11.32 8.16 0.49
CA LEU A 214 -10.43 7.36 1.34
C LEU A 214 -9.03 7.31 0.68
N TRP A 215 -8.30 8.42 0.78
CA TRP A 215 -6.98 8.62 0.17
C TRP A 215 -6.00 9.41 1.07
N PRO A 216 -4.74 8.95 1.19
CA PRO A 216 -4.27 7.63 0.81
C PRO A 216 -4.78 6.58 1.80
N ASP A 217 -5.23 5.44 1.28
CA ASP A 217 -5.50 4.26 2.08
C ASP A 217 -4.21 3.45 2.20
N ILE A 218 -3.56 3.49 3.36
CA ILE A 218 -2.22 2.89 3.53
C ILE A 218 -2.34 1.39 3.84
N GLN A 219 -1.75 0.56 2.97
CA GLN A 219 -1.77 -0.89 3.09
C GLN A 219 -0.34 -1.45 3.16
N TYR A 220 -0.03 -2.18 4.23
CA TYR A 220 1.26 -2.87 4.39
C TYR A 220 1.31 -4.14 3.53
N ARG A 221 1.67 -3.96 2.26
CA ARG A 221 1.59 -5.01 1.23
C ARG A 221 2.94 -5.43 0.66
N LEU A 222 4.01 -4.67 0.89
CA LEU A 222 5.37 -5.08 0.52
C LEU A 222 6.11 -5.49 1.79
N VAL A 223 6.28 -6.80 2.00
CA VAL A 223 6.67 -7.38 3.29
C VAL A 223 7.73 -8.46 3.09
N ARG A 224 8.72 -8.54 3.97
CA ARG A 224 9.70 -9.63 3.99
C ARG A 224 9.02 -10.98 4.30
N SER A 225 9.47 -12.05 3.67
CA SER A 225 8.81 -13.37 3.75
C SER A 225 8.91 -14.06 5.11
N ASP A 226 9.83 -13.63 5.97
CA ASP A 226 9.98 -14.08 7.35
C ASP A 226 9.00 -13.41 8.32
N ILE A 227 8.31 -12.33 7.91
CA ILE A 227 7.31 -11.65 8.71
C ILE A 227 5.95 -12.33 8.56
N ARG A 228 5.22 -12.45 9.67
CA ARG A 228 3.88 -13.04 9.71
C ARG A 228 2.82 -11.95 9.87
N PHE A 229 1.67 -12.17 9.26
CA PHE A 229 0.49 -11.34 9.43
C PHE A 229 -0.31 -11.80 10.66
N ALA A 230 -0.89 -10.83 11.35
CA ALA A 230 -1.81 -11.02 12.46
C ALA A 230 -3.11 -10.23 12.23
N GLY A 231 -4.21 -10.69 12.83
CA GLY A 231 -5.55 -10.14 12.64
C GLY A 231 -6.34 -10.87 11.55
N ARG A 232 -7.64 -11.09 11.77
CA ARG A 232 -8.45 -11.94 10.87
C ARG A 232 -8.84 -11.27 9.56
N VAL A 233 -9.37 -10.03 9.60
CA VAL A 233 -9.95 -9.31 8.45
C VAL A 233 -9.21 -8.03 8.10
N HIS A 234 -8.65 -7.34 9.10
CA HIS A 234 -7.79 -6.17 8.92
C HIS A 234 -6.37 -6.54 9.27
N GLU A 235 -5.89 -7.59 8.63
CA GLU A 235 -4.59 -8.18 8.87
C GLU A 235 -3.46 -7.18 8.61
N ARG A 236 -2.43 -7.26 9.45
CA ARG A 236 -1.21 -6.45 9.34
C ARG A 236 0.00 -7.31 9.61
N PRO A 237 1.17 -7.02 9.01
CA PRO A 237 2.40 -7.67 9.42
C PRO A 237 2.66 -7.37 10.90
N ASP A 238 2.94 -8.43 11.66
CA ASP A 238 3.36 -8.35 13.06
C ASP A 238 4.86 -8.04 13.10
N VAL A 239 5.15 -6.74 13.18
CA VAL A 239 6.50 -6.21 13.12
C VAL A 239 6.56 -4.92 13.96
N PRO A 240 7.65 -4.67 14.70
CA PRO A 240 7.83 -3.41 15.40
C PRO A 240 7.75 -2.21 14.45
N PHE A 241 7.12 -1.12 14.90
CA PHE A 241 6.84 0.05 14.06
C PHE A 241 8.12 0.65 13.45
N GLU A 242 9.23 0.65 14.20
CA GLU A 242 10.55 1.14 13.78
C GLU A 242 11.16 0.37 12.61
N ARG A 243 10.69 -0.87 12.37
CA ARG A 243 11.07 -1.71 11.21
C ARG A 243 10.09 -1.55 10.05
N THR A 244 9.25 -0.52 10.08
CA THR A 244 8.32 -0.20 8.99
C THR A 244 8.50 1.23 8.48
N SER A 245 8.06 1.48 7.24
CA SER A 245 8.06 2.83 6.66
C SER A 245 6.94 2.95 5.62
N LEU A 246 6.56 4.18 5.27
CA LEU A 246 5.66 4.41 4.13
C LEU A 246 6.48 4.56 2.85
N ALA A 247 6.11 3.78 1.82
CA ALA A 247 6.61 3.94 0.47
C ALA A 247 5.52 4.60 -0.38
N LEU A 248 5.59 5.93 -0.45
CA LEU A 248 4.58 6.79 -1.09
C LEU A 248 4.91 7.08 -2.57
N THR A 249 5.60 6.15 -3.24
CA THR A 249 5.90 6.21 -4.67
C THR A 249 4.88 5.39 -5.44
N GLY A 250 4.05 6.06 -6.25
CA GLY A 250 2.94 5.40 -6.95
C GLY A 250 1.85 4.92 -5.98
N ALA A 251 1.01 4.01 -6.45
CA ALA A 251 -0.04 3.41 -5.64
C ALA A 251 -0.48 2.03 -6.16
N ILE A 252 -1.26 1.34 -5.33
CA ILE A 252 -2.11 0.23 -5.72
C ILE A 252 -3.50 0.78 -6.07
N ASP A 253 -3.98 0.55 -7.29
CA ASP A 253 -5.37 0.81 -7.67
C ASP A 253 -6.25 -0.35 -7.22
N HIS A 254 -7.27 -0.07 -6.43
CA HIS A 254 -8.21 -1.05 -5.89
C HIS A 254 -9.60 -0.80 -6.46
N ARG A 255 -10.04 -1.71 -7.33
CA ARG A 255 -11.28 -1.58 -8.09
C ARG A 255 -12.44 -2.18 -7.32
N LEU A 256 -13.38 -1.34 -6.96
CA LEU A 256 -14.52 -1.68 -6.14
C LEU A 256 -15.82 -1.43 -6.89
N ASP A 257 -16.78 -2.33 -6.69
CA ASP A 257 -18.18 -2.11 -7.04
C ASP A 257 -18.91 -1.53 -5.83
N ARG A 258 -19.75 -0.51 -6.04
CA ARG A 258 -20.50 0.14 -4.95
C ARG A 258 -21.38 -0.83 -4.15
N THR A 259 -22.03 -1.80 -4.80
CA THR A 259 -22.84 -2.84 -4.14
C THR A 259 -21.95 -3.67 -3.22
N ARG A 260 -20.74 -4.02 -3.68
CA ARG A 260 -19.76 -4.74 -2.87
C ARG A 260 -19.26 -3.91 -1.69
N VAL A 261 -19.09 -2.59 -1.84
CA VAL A 261 -18.74 -1.68 -0.73
C VAL A 261 -19.82 -1.69 0.37
N LEU A 262 -21.09 -1.62 0.00
CA LEU A 262 -22.20 -1.65 0.96
C LEU A 262 -22.39 -3.04 1.62
N ALA A 263 -22.06 -4.10 0.91
CA ALA A 263 -22.16 -5.47 1.43
C ALA A 263 -20.97 -5.86 2.32
N ARG A 264 -19.74 -5.45 1.97
CA ARG A 264 -18.52 -5.90 2.66
C ARG A 264 -18.49 -5.55 4.14
N SER A 265 -18.99 -4.37 4.53
CA SER A 265 -18.95 -3.94 5.93
C SER A 265 -19.76 -4.88 6.81
N LYS A 266 -20.92 -5.35 6.31
CA LYS A 266 -21.76 -6.34 6.99
C LYS A 266 -21.08 -7.70 7.08
N VAL A 267 -20.46 -8.15 5.98
CA VAL A 267 -19.74 -9.43 5.93
C VAL A 267 -18.55 -9.42 6.89
N TYR A 268 -17.76 -8.34 6.90
CA TYR A 268 -16.60 -8.20 7.77
C TYR A 268 -17.00 -8.10 9.23
N GLU A 269 -18.04 -7.34 9.57
CA GLU A 269 -18.58 -7.29 10.92
C GLU A 269 -19.04 -8.68 11.42
N ALA A 270 -19.65 -9.48 10.53
CA ALA A 270 -20.05 -10.86 10.85
C ALA A 270 -18.85 -11.80 11.04
N MET A 271 -17.72 -11.55 10.37
CA MET A 271 -16.48 -12.34 10.53
C MET A 271 -15.71 -11.98 11.80
N SER A 272 -15.71 -10.69 12.19
CA SER A 272 -15.04 -10.18 13.39
C SER A 272 -15.69 -8.88 13.83
N ALA A 273 -16.10 -8.80 15.10
CA ALA A 273 -16.69 -7.59 15.67
C ALA A 273 -15.77 -6.36 15.47
N GLY A 274 -16.34 -5.25 15.02
CA GLY A 274 -15.65 -4.00 14.69
C GLY A 274 -14.91 -4.00 13.34
N ALA A 275 -14.89 -5.10 12.59
CA ALA A 275 -14.23 -5.15 11.30
C ALA A 275 -15.05 -4.50 10.17
N GLY A 276 -16.32 -4.15 10.39
CA GLY A 276 -17.12 -3.45 9.38
C GLY A 276 -16.63 -2.03 9.07
N ARG A 277 -15.98 -1.35 10.02
CA ARG A 277 -15.43 0.02 9.90
C ARG A 277 -16.34 0.99 9.11
N PRO A 278 -17.51 1.38 9.65
CA PRO A 278 -18.51 2.19 8.93
C PRO A 278 -17.99 3.58 8.49
N THR A 279 -16.99 4.14 9.16
CA THR A 279 -16.33 5.39 8.74
C THR A 279 -15.55 5.24 7.44
N ASP A 280 -14.95 4.05 7.22
CA ASP A 280 -14.21 3.75 6.00
C ASP A 280 -15.20 3.57 4.84
N GLU A 281 -16.35 2.94 5.09
CA GLU A 281 -17.44 2.83 4.11
C GLU A 281 -17.93 4.21 3.64
N ALA A 282 -18.20 5.13 4.57
CA ALA A 282 -18.63 6.48 4.22
C ALA A 282 -17.58 7.23 3.38
N ALA A 283 -16.29 7.05 3.69
CA ALA A 283 -15.20 7.62 2.91
C ALA A 283 -15.07 6.95 1.52
N LEU A 284 -15.25 5.63 1.43
CA LEU A 284 -15.27 4.86 0.17
C LEU A 284 -16.33 5.38 -0.79
N LEU A 285 -17.54 5.65 -0.29
CA LEU A 285 -18.67 6.07 -1.12
C LEU A 285 -18.66 7.56 -1.52
N ARG A 286 -17.75 8.36 -0.96
CA ARG A 286 -17.59 9.78 -1.29
C ARG A 286 -16.51 9.95 -2.36
N PRO A 287 -16.77 10.69 -3.47
CA PRO A 287 -15.74 10.97 -4.47
C PRO A 287 -14.55 11.74 -3.91
N PHE A 288 -13.37 11.46 -4.44
CA PHE A 288 -12.16 12.23 -4.20
C PHE A 288 -12.27 13.61 -4.82
N THR A 289 -12.00 14.64 -4.03
CA THR A 289 -11.81 16.01 -4.53
C THR A 289 -10.32 16.33 -4.50
N ALA A 290 -9.76 16.64 -5.67
CA ALA A 290 -8.44 17.25 -5.75
C ALA A 290 -8.49 18.58 -4.99
N ALA A 291 -7.43 18.88 -4.23
CA ALA A 291 -7.29 20.22 -3.68
C ALA A 291 -7.10 21.18 -4.88
N THR A 292 -7.97 22.18 -4.99
CA THR A 292 -7.75 23.36 -5.85
C THR A 292 -6.64 24.21 -5.27
#